data_AF-A0A841MQH9-F1
#
_entry.id   AF-A0A841MQH9-F1
#
_cell.length_a   1.000
_cell.length_b   1.000
_cell.length_c   1.000
_cell.angle_alpha   90.00
_cell.angle_beta   90.00
_cell.angle_gamma   90.00
#
_symmetry.space_group_name_H-M   'P 1'
#
loop_
_entity.id
_entity.type
_entity.pdbx_description
1 polymer ?
#
loop_
_entity_poly.entity_id
_entity_poly.type
_entity_poly.pdbx_seq_one_letter_code
_entity_poly.pdbx_strand_id
1 'polypeptide(L)'
;MVTHLGTYLLAFQAEGIKRALAKKEVFEHFIGKTFLMVIYISFYFTAYYHSIYISDPNTFSGVKPSGFFYDFVQLYFFSSGITLLSGFSPIEPASLYSQTMIYLHSLVMFIAIVILVANYRDTATLSFIKSPEDYDSEEEKNDGKKGDIENHT
;
A
#
# COMPACT_ATOMS: atom_id res chain seq x y z
N MET A 1 4.69 6.89 -23.35
CA MET A 1 4.63 5.41 -23.20
C MET A 1 4.61 4.95 -21.73
N VAL A 2 5.25 5.67 -20.79
CA VAL A 2 5.30 5.32 -19.35
C VAL A 2 3.97 5.54 -18.59
N THR A 3 3.13 6.49 -19.04
CA THR A 3 1.87 6.87 -18.38
C THR A 3 0.79 5.78 -18.39
N HIS A 4 0.72 4.97 -19.44
CA HIS A 4 -0.23 3.85 -19.51
C HIS A 4 0.19 2.69 -18.62
N LEU A 5 1.50 2.43 -18.51
CA LEU A 5 2.00 1.34 -17.67
C LEU A 5 1.67 1.57 -16.19
N GLY A 6 1.79 2.81 -15.71
CA GLY A 6 1.46 3.18 -14.33
C GLY A 6 -0.01 2.95 -13.98
N THR A 7 -0.93 3.32 -14.88
CA THR A 7 -2.37 3.12 -14.69
C THR A 7 -2.76 1.65 -14.76
N TYR A 8 -2.19 0.88 -15.69
CA TYR A 8 -2.41 -0.57 -15.76
C TYR A 8 -1.91 -1.31 -14.51
N LEU A 9 -0.78 -0.89 -13.94
CA LEU A 9 -0.24 -1.49 -12.72
C LEU A 9 -1.07 -1.16 -11.48
N LEU A 10 -1.58 0.07 -11.37
CA LEU A 10 -2.51 0.44 -10.30
C LEU A 10 -3.83 -0.35 -10.40
N ALA A 11 -4.36 -0.51 -11.62
CA ALA A 11 -5.53 -1.35 -11.87
C ALA A 11 -5.25 -2.83 -11.53
N PHE A 12 -4.08 -3.34 -11.91
CA PHE A 12 -3.66 -4.71 -11.60
C PHE A 12 -3.48 -4.96 -10.11
N GLN A 13 -2.90 -4.00 -9.37
CA GLN A 13 -2.79 -4.05 -7.91
C GLN A 13 -4.19 -4.01 -7.26
N ALA A 14 -5.09 -3.16 -7.76
CA ALA A 14 -6.48 -3.10 -7.28
C ALA A 14 -7.24 -4.41 -7.51
N GLU A 15 -7.09 -5.04 -8.67
CA GLU A 15 -7.62 -6.38 -8.93
C GLU A 15 -6.97 -7.44 -8.05
N GLY A 16 -5.66 -7.33 -7.83
CA GLY A 16 -4.90 -8.21 -6.95
C GLY A 16 -5.41 -8.15 -5.52
N ILE A 17 -5.71 -6.95 -5.00
CA ILE A 17 -6.33 -6.75 -3.69
C ILE A 17 -7.71 -7.41 -3.67
N LYS A 18 -8.53 -7.16 -4.70
CA LYS A 18 -9.87 -7.77 -4.83
C LYS A 18 -9.85 -9.30 -4.80
N ARG A 19 -8.90 -9.93 -5.51
CA ARG A 19 -8.74 -11.40 -5.53
C ARG A 19 -8.20 -11.95 -4.20
N ALA A 20 -7.34 -11.20 -3.52
CA ALA A 20 -6.85 -11.58 -2.20
C ALA A 20 -7.94 -11.52 -1.13
N LEU A 21 -8.93 -10.63 -1.27
CA LEU A 21 -10.12 -10.61 -0.41
C LEU A 21 -11.09 -11.75 -0.70
N ALA A 22 -11.17 -12.18 -1.95
CA ALA A 22 -12.01 -13.30 -2.38
C ALA A 22 -11.48 -14.66 -1.89
N LYS A 23 -10.18 -14.75 -1.58
CA LYS A 23 -9.58 -15.90 -0.89
C LYS A 23 -9.48 -15.57 0.59
N LYS A 24 -9.81 -16.52 1.46
CA LYS A 24 -9.75 -16.35 2.92
C LYS A 24 -8.30 -16.32 3.45
N GLU A 25 -7.37 -15.65 2.77
CA GLU A 25 -6.00 -15.37 3.22
C GLU A 25 -5.99 -13.94 3.79
N VAL A 26 -6.39 -13.83 5.05
CA VAL A 26 -7.27 -12.74 5.51
C VAL A 26 -6.57 -11.42 5.90
N PHE A 27 -5.25 -11.31 6.01
CA PHE A 27 -4.69 -10.02 6.47
C PHE A 27 -3.26 -9.75 6.03
N GLU A 28 -2.39 -10.74 6.16
CA GLU A 28 -0.97 -10.61 5.81
C GLU A 28 -0.79 -10.27 4.32
N HIS A 29 -1.58 -10.90 3.45
CA HIS A 29 -1.54 -10.65 2.01
C HIS A 29 -2.07 -9.25 1.66
N PHE A 30 -3.06 -8.75 2.40
CA PHE A 30 -3.60 -7.40 2.25
C PHE A 30 -2.59 -6.33 2.70
N ILE A 31 -1.94 -6.53 3.86
CA ILE A 31 -0.85 -5.66 4.33
C ILE A 31 0.30 -5.65 3.34
N GLY A 32 0.73 -6.83 2.87
CA GLY A 32 1.83 -6.94 1.91
C GLY A 32 1.56 -6.17 0.61
N LYS A 33 0.34 -6.29 0.07
CA LYS A 33 -0.08 -5.52 -1.12
C LYS A 33 -0.16 -4.03 -0.85
N THR A 34 -0.64 -3.63 0.32
CA THR A 34 -0.68 -2.22 0.74
C THR A 34 0.72 -1.62 0.82
N PHE A 35 1.67 -2.35 1.42
CA PHE A 35 3.06 -1.92 1.52
C PHE A 35 3.73 -1.80 0.16
N LEU A 36 3.52 -2.77 -0.74
CA LEU A 36 4.01 -2.71 -2.12
C LEU A 36 3.41 -1.53 -2.89
N MET A 37 2.12 -1.22 -2.68
CA MET A 37 1.48 -0.07 -3.30
C MET A 37 2.13 1.24 -2.85
N VAL A 38 2.41 1.41 -1.56
CA VAL A 38 3.11 2.58 -1.01
C VAL A 38 4.48 2.75 -1.69
N ILE A 39 5.30 1.69 -1.72
CA ILE A 39 6.61 1.72 -2.38
C ILE A 39 6.48 2.11 -3.85
N TYR A 40 5.52 1.51 -4.55
CA TYR A 40 5.33 1.74 -5.98
C TYR A 40 4.91 3.18 -6.29
N ILE A 41 3.96 3.74 -5.52
CA ILE A 41 3.54 5.14 -5.70
C ILE A 41 4.72 6.08 -5.41
N SER A 42 5.44 5.86 -4.31
CA SER A 42 6.62 6.68 -4.00
C SER A 42 7.65 6.64 -5.12
N PHE A 43 7.97 5.45 -5.64
CA PHE A 43 8.92 5.28 -6.73
C PHE A 43 8.46 5.95 -8.03
N TYR A 44 7.18 5.79 -8.38
CA TYR A 44 6.58 6.41 -9.56
C TYR A 44 6.73 7.94 -9.53
N PHE A 45 6.34 8.59 -8.42
CA PHE A 45 6.48 10.04 -8.28
C PHE A 45 7.93 10.50 -8.17
N THR A 46 8.83 9.69 -7.61
CA THR A 46 10.27 9.98 -7.59
C THR A 46 10.82 10.15 -8.99
N ALA A 47 10.43 9.27 -9.92
CA ALA A 47 10.87 9.38 -11.31
C ALA A 47 10.42 10.71 -11.95
N TYR A 48 9.22 11.19 -11.64
CA TYR A 48 8.76 12.52 -12.07
C TYR A 48 9.54 13.65 -11.43
N TYR A 49 9.70 13.64 -10.10
CA TYR A 49 10.45 14.67 -9.40
C TYR A 49 11.88 14.76 -9.89
N HIS A 50 12.54 13.63 -10.08
CA HIS A 50 13.90 13.58 -10.58
C HIS A 50 14.02 14.06 -12.03
N SER A 51 13.05 13.73 -12.89
CA SER A 51 13.03 14.23 -14.27
C SER A 51 12.88 15.76 -14.33
N ILE A 52 12.02 16.32 -13.46
CA ILE A 52 11.82 17.76 -13.35
C ILE A 52 13.08 18.43 -12.78
N TYR A 53 13.69 17.83 -11.76
CA TYR A 53 14.91 18.34 -11.11
C TYR A 53 16.12 18.34 -12.05
N ILE A 54 16.31 17.29 -12.86
CA ILE A 54 17.38 17.27 -13.87
C ILE A 54 17.17 18.36 -14.94
N SER A 55 15.91 18.64 -15.28
CA SER A 55 15.59 19.66 -16.29
C SER A 55 15.81 21.08 -15.77
N ASP A 56 15.44 21.34 -14.52
CA ASP A 56 15.70 22.59 -13.82
C ASP A 56 15.90 22.32 -12.32
N PRO A 57 17.16 22.37 -11.81
CA PRO A 57 17.46 22.13 -10.41
C PRO A 57 16.81 23.13 -9.44
N ASN A 58 16.35 24.29 -9.92
CA ASN A 58 15.66 25.28 -9.09
C ASN A 58 14.21 24.90 -8.77
N THR A 59 13.73 23.78 -9.32
CA THR A 59 12.36 23.29 -9.08
C THR A 59 12.17 22.76 -7.65
N PHE A 60 13.24 22.30 -7.00
CA PHE A 60 13.22 21.83 -5.61
C PHE A 60 14.33 22.52 -4.81
N SER A 61 13.98 23.05 -3.63
CA SER A 61 14.95 23.51 -2.65
C SER A 61 15.33 22.37 -1.70
N GLY A 62 16.51 22.44 -1.09
CA GLY A 62 16.95 21.47 -0.07
C GLY A 62 17.51 20.14 -0.61
N VAL A 63 17.46 19.90 -1.92
CA VAL A 63 18.16 18.77 -2.55
C VAL A 63 19.66 19.05 -2.55
N LYS A 64 20.46 18.14 -1.99
CA LYS A 64 21.93 18.26 -2.01
C LYS A 64 22.47 17.60 -3.29
N PRO A 65 22.92 18.37 -4.29
CA PRO A 65 23.39 17.80 -5.54
C PRO A 65 24.60 16.91 -5.29
N SER A 66 24.45 15.62 -5.54
CA SER A 66 25.47 14.60 -5.24
C SER A 66 25.54 13.50 -6.31
N GLY A 67 24.96 13.77 -7.48
CA GLY A 67 24.94 12.89 -8.64
C GLY A 67 23.64 12.12 -8.75
N PHE A 68 23.37 11.61 -9.97
CA PHE A 68 22.09 11.02 -10.36
C PHE A 68 21.47 10.08 -9.32
N PHE A 69 22.26 9.12 -8.82
CA PHE A 69 21.74 8.13 -7.87
C PHE A 69 21.38 8.76 -6.51
N TYR A 70 22.22 9.64 -5.98
CA TYR A 70 21.97 10.28 -4.70
C TYR A 70 20.81 11.28 -4.76
N ASP A 71 20.68 12.01 -5.87
CA ASP A 71 19.58 12.94 -6.08
C ASP A 71 18.25 12.17 -6.20
N PHE A 72 18.25 11.03 -6.92
CA PHE A 72 17.10 10.13 -6.99
C PHE A 72 16.69 9.57 -5.63
N VAL A 73 17.66 9.10 -4.83
CA VAL A 73 17.39 8.55 -3.49
C VAL A 73 16.85 9.62 -2.54
N GLN A 74 17.38 10.84 -2.57
CA GLN A 74 16.86 11.96 -1.78
C GLN A 74 15.40 12.28 -2.15
N LEU A 75 15.10 12.35 -3.45
CA LEU A 75 13.75 12.57 -3.94
C LEU A 75 12.81 11.39 -3.68
N TYR A 76 13.36 10.17 -3.56
CA TYR A 76 12.59 8.99 -3.12
C TYR A 76 12.12 9.14 -1.68
N PHE A 77 13.01 9.49 -0.77
CA PHE A 77 12.61 9.72 0.63
C PHE A 77 11.64 10.88 0.78
N PHE A 78 11.82 11.95 -0.01
CA PHE A 78 10.85 13.03 -0.10
C PHE A 78 9.47 12.53 -0.57
N SER A 79 9.44 11.76 -1.67
CA SER A 79 8.22 11.15 -2.20
C SER A 79 7.54 10.25 -1.18
N SER A 80 8.30 9.36 -0.52
CA SER A 80 7.79 8.50 0.56
C SER A 80 7.28 9.29 1.76
N GLY A 81 7.88 10.43 2.10
CA GLY A 81 7.36 11.32 3.13
C GLY A 81 5.96 11.86 2.80
N ILE A 82 5.71 12.20 1.52
CA ILE A 82 4.38 12.60 1.05
C ILE A 82 3.42 11.40 1.09
N THR A 83 3.85 10.23 0.60
CA THR A 83 3.07 8.99 0.60
C THR A 83 2.65 8.56 2.02
N LEU A 84 3.54 8.72 3.00
CA LEU A 84 3.31 8.37 4.40
C LEU A 84 2.67 9.51 5.21
N LEU A 85 2.39 10.66 4.59
CA LEU A 85 1.85 11.85 5.25
C LEU A 85 2.73 12.34 6.42
N SER A 86 4.05 12.10 6.36
CA SER A 86 4.94 12.39 7.50
C SER A 86 5.36 13.85 7.56
N GLY A 87 5.27 14.63 6.47
CA GLY A 87 5.59 16.06 6.46
C GLY A 87 7.04 16.43 6.80
N PHE A 88 7.90 15.45 7.12
CA PHE A 88 9.28 15.67 7.52
C PHE A 88 10.22 15.44 6.33
N SER A 89 10.46 16.49 5.55
CA SER A 89 11.56 16.51 4.59
C SER A 89 12.18 17.90 4.54
N PRO A 90 13.53 18.00 4.46
CA PRO A 90 14.19 19.28 4.20
C PRO A 90 14.04 19.73 2.73
N ILE A 91 13.47 18.88 1.87
CA ILE A 91 13.21 19.20 0.46
C ILE A 91 11.84 19.85 0.34
N GLU A 92 11.78 20.98 -0.36
CA GLU A 92 10.52 21.70 -0.62
C GLU A 92 10.35 22.00 -2.12
N PRO A 93 9.11 22.03 -2.63
CA PRO A 93 8.85 22.45 -3.99
C PRO A 93 8.97 23.96 -4.16
N ALA A 94 9.90 24.40 -5.00
CA ALA A 94 10.14 25.82 -5.25
C ALA A 94 9.44 26.34 -6.52
N SER A 95 9.03 25.46 -7.43
CA SER A 95 8.33 25.84 -8.67
C SER A 95 6.85 25.47 -8.68
N LEU A 96 6.06 26.17 -9.49
CA LEU A 96 4.64 25.84 -9.74
C LEU A 96 4.46 24.40 -10.26
N TYR A 97 5.40 23.92 -11.09
CA TYR A 97 5.36 22.56 -11.62
C TYR A 97 5.57 21.52 -10.53
N SER A 98 6.60 21.69 -9.69
CA SER A 98 6.86 20.78 -8.56
C SER A 98 5.71 20.80 -7.54
N GLN A 99 5.12 21.97 -7.26
CA GLN A 99 3.97 22.10 -6.37
C GLN A 99 2.75 21.34 -6.92
N THR A 100 2.45 21.54 -8.21
CA THR A 100 1.35 20.84 -8.89
C THR A 100 1.53 19.31 -8.84
N MET A 101 2.75 18.83 -9.06
CA MET A 101 3.04 17.40 -9.00
C MET A 101 2.90 16.83 -7.58
N ILE A 102 3.20 17.61 -6.55
CA ILE A 102 2.96 17.20 -5.16
C ILE A 102 1.46 17.14 -4.86
N TYR A 103 0.67 18.12 -5.29
CA TYR A 103 -0.78 18.06 -5.12
C TYR A 103 -1.39 16.86 -5.84
N LEU A 104 -0.92 16.55 -7.05
CA LEU A 104 -1.33 15.35 -7.76
C LEU A 104 -0.92 14.07 -7.00
N HIS A 105 0.28 14.03 -6.44
CA HIS A 105 0.73 12.92 -5.60
C HIS A 105 -0.15 12.74 -4.36
N SER A 106 -0.44 13.82 -3.63
CA SER A 106 -1.34 13.79 -2.48
C SER A 106 -2.75 13.34 -2.86
N LEU A 107 -3.26 13.75 -4.03
CA LEU A 107 -4.56 13.31 -4.53
C LEU A 107 -4.58 11.81 -4.85
N VAL A 108 -3.55 11.29 -5.52
CA VAL A 108 -3.41 9.86 -5.80
C VAL A 108 -3.36 9.07 -4.50
N MET A 109 -2.63 9.58 -3.49
CA MET A 109 -2.56 8.94 -2.18
C MET A 109 -3.88 8.98 -1.44
N PHE A 110 -4.62 10.08 -1.51
CA PHE A 110 -5.97 10.15 -0.96
C PHE A 110 -6.89 9.09 -1.57
N ILE A 111 -6.89 8.95 -2.90
CA ILE A 111 -7.65 7.91 -3.60
C ILE A 111 -7.20 6.51 -3.16
N ALA A 112 -5.90 6.28 -3.06
CA ALA A 112 -5.35 5.01 -2.60
C ALA A 112 -5.81 4.66 -1.17
N ILE A 113 -5.80 5.64 -0.25
CA ILE A 113 -6.31 5.47 1.12
C ILE A 113 -7.81 5.13 1.11
N VAL A 114 -8.62 5.82 0.31
CA VAL A 114 -10.06 5.52 0.19
C VAL A 114 -10.28 4.08 -0.27
N ILE A 115 -9.50 3.62 -1.27
CA ILE A 115 -9.55 2.23 -1.74
C ILE A 115 -9.14 1.27 -0.62
N LEU A 116 -8.04 1.54 0.09
CA LEU A 116 -7.59 0.70 1.20
C LEU A 116 -8.64 0.59 2.30
N VAL A 117 -9.24 1.70 2.71
CA VAL A 117 -10.27 1.73 3.76
C VAL A 117 -11.52 0.96 3.33
N ALA A 118 -11.96 1.15 2.08
CA ALA A 118 -13.11 0.41 1.53
C ALA A 118 -12.86 -1.11 1.57
N ASN A 119 -11.68 -1.54 1.13
CA ASN A 119 -11.29 -2.95 1.11
C ASN A 119 -11.02 -3.52 2.51
N TYR A 120 -10.49 -2.71 3.45
CA TYR A 120 -10.25 -3.12 4.84
C TYR A 120 -11.57 -3.44 5.56
N ARG A 121 -12.62 -2.64 5.35
CA ARG A 121 -13.96 -2.89 5.93
C ARG A 121 -14.50 -4.27 5.53
N ASP A 122 -14.32 -4.64 4.27
CA ASP A 122 -14.76 -5.94 3.75
C ASP A 122 -13.91 -7.08 4.34
N THR A 123 -12.61 -6.86 4.51
CA THR A 123 -11.68 -7.83 5.12
C THR A 123 -11.99 -8.09 6.60
N ALA A 124 -12.21 -7.02 7.38
CA ALA A 124 -12.52 -7.12 8.80
C ALA A 124 -13.86 -7.84 9.02
N THR A 125 -14.84 -7.62 8.14
CA THR A 125 -16.12 -8.33 8.19
C THR A 125 -15.96 -9.84 7.91
N LEU A 126 -15.05 -10.20 7.00
CA LEU A 126 -14.74 -11.61 6.66
C LEU A 126 -13.89 -12.33 7.72
N SER A 127 -13.05 -11.61 8.48
CA SER A 127 -12.25 -12.20 9.56
C SER A 127 -13.07 -12.62 10.78
N PHE A 128 -14.27 -12.06 10.97
CA PHE A 128 -15.17 -12.45 12.07
C PHE A 128 -16.06 -13.67 11.74
N ILE A 129 -16.10 -14.10 10.48
CA ILE A 129 -16.83 -15.30 10.07
C ILE A 129 -15.87 -16.49 10.21
N LYS A 130 -16.01 -17.25 11.30
CA LYS A 130 -15.28 -18.53 11.54
C LYS A 130 -15.25 -19.36 10.26
N SER A 131 -14.11 -19.98 9.96
CA SER A 131 -14.02 -20.92 8.84
C SER A 131 -14.96 -22.09 9.09
N PRO A 132 -15.64 -22.64 8.06
CA PRO A 132 -16.29 -23.95 8.18
C PRO A 132 -15.35 -24.99 8.81
N GLU A 133 -14.05 -24.90 8.52
CA GLU A 133 -12.99 -25.75 9.12
C GLU A 133 -12.78 -25.52 10.63
N ASP A 134 -13.15 -24.35 11.16
CA ASP A 134 -13.14 -24.06 12.61
C ASP A 134 -14.38 -24.61 13.34
N TYR A 135 -15.37 -25.13 12.60
CA TYR A 135 -16.53 -25.84 13.17
C TYR A 135 -16.25 -27.34 13.27
N ASP A 136 -15.64 -27.94 12.24
CA ASP A 136 -15.32 -29.38 12.23
C ASP A 136 -14.31 -29.76 13.36
N SER A 137 -13.37 -28.87 13.67
CA SER A 137 -12.38 -29.09 14.74
C SER A 137 -12.91 -28.90 16.18
N GLU A 138 -14.08 -28.26 16.35
CA GLU A 138 -14.76 -28.17 17.64
C GLU A 138 -15.76 -29.32 17.86
N GLU A 139 -16.35 -29.88 16.81
CA GLU A 139 -17.18 -31.09 16.91
C GLU A 139 -16.34 -32.33 17.24
N GLU A 140 -15.16 -32.52 16.63
CA GLU A 140 -14.26 -33.64 16.98
C GLU A 140 -13.79 -33.62 18.45
N LYS A 141 -13.63 -32.42 19.05
CA LYS A 141 -13.29 -32.30 20.48
C LYS A 141 -14.46 -32.57 21.42
N ASN A 142 -15.71 -32.40 20.96
CA ASN A 142 -16.89 -32.66 21.78
C ASN A 142 -17.36 -34.12 21.71
N ASP A 143 -17.19 -34.80 20.57
CA ASP A 143 -17.51 -36.22 20.45
C ASP A 143 -16.51 -37.12 21.18
N GLY A 144 -15.22 -36.74 21.23
CA GLY A 144 -14.21 -37.43 22.04
C GLY A 144 -14.47 -37.38 23.55
N LYS A 145 -15.34 -36.48 24.04
CA LYS A 145 -15.67 -36.35 25.47
C LYS A 145 -16.98 -37.03 25.87
N LYS A 146 -17.80 -37.43 24.89
CA LYS A 146 -19.09 -38.11 25.11
C LYS A 146 -18.95 -39.64 25.18
N GLY A 147 -17.92 -40.20 24.56
CA GLY A 147 -17.64 -41.65 24.55
C GLY A 147 -17.07 -42.23 25.86
N ASP A 148 -16.55 -41.40 26.76
CA ASP A 148 -15.89 -41.86 27.99
C ASP A 148 -16.83 -41.98 29.21
N ILE A 149 -18.11 -41.60 29.08
CA ILE A 149 -19.07 -41.64 30.20
C ILE A 149 -19.89 -42.94 30.22
N GLU A 150 -19.95 -43.72 29.13
CA GLU A 150 -20.81 -44.92 29.05
C GLU A 150 -20.18 -46.25 29.52
N ASN A 151 -18.92 -46.28 29.97
CA ASN A 151 -18.24 -47.53 30.37
C ASN A 151 -17.97 -47.71 31.88
N HIS A 152 -18.63 -46.94 32.74
CA HIS A 152 -18.61 -47.17 34.19
C HIS A 152 -20.02 -47.16 34.78
N THR A 153 -20.80 -48.21 34.51
CA THR A 153 -21.88 -48.65 35.41
C THR A 153 -21.85 -50.17 35.54
#